data_AF-A0A832H2U4-F1
#
_entry.id   AF-A0A832H2U4-F1
#
_cell.length_a   1.000
_cell.length_b   1.000
_cell.length_c   1.000
_cell.angle_alpha   90.00
_cell.angle_beta   90.00
_cell.angle_gamma   90.00
#
_symmetry.space_group_name_H-M   'P 1'
#
loop_
_entity.id
_entity.type
_entity.pdbx_description
1 polymer ?
#
loop_
_entity_poly.entity_id
_entity_poly.type
_entity_poly.pdbx_seq_one_letter_code
_entity_poly.pdbx_strand_id
1 'polypeptide(L)'
;MTRIAMPSSLSLRRQIAALEAQIEEIKREGEYLIGVRLERSPAGGTASSNAKEECRYARLRSGRGKLLPNGKKSMYVSIQDITRYDAACKRGERIQKLERELNQVRTQLAKLEQSQYHRLDGRASKPRRQPKNVAFNVHQAASEIVVSPPPVPIVPAAILVLYRQHSNAPVHAVAAEIWHGDQRIAEVKPVHCMGMKGDRVSAYIKEMLASLSQQFQVTRFENVIKEIPVEQCPIANCPLSM
;
A
#
# COMPACT_ATOMS: atom_id res chain seq x y z
N MET A 1 12.03 6.57 32.61
CA MET A 1 11.35 6.05 31.40
C MET A 1 11.60 7.02 30.25
N THR A 2 12.53 6.70 29.36
CA THR A 2 12.92 7.56 28.23
C THR A 2 11.83 7.50 27.15
N ARG A 3 11.15 8.61 26.86
CA ARG A 3 10.23 8.68 25.72
C ARG A 3 11.06 8.55 24.44
N ILE A 4 10.93 7.43 23.74
CA ILE A 4 11.50 7.28 22.40
C ILE A 4 10.72 8.25 21.50
N ALA A 5 11.39 9.30 21.03
CA ALA A 5 10.80 10.25 20.11
C ALA A 5 10.39 9.51 18.83
N MET A 6 9.12 9.61 18.45
CA MET A 6 8.63 9.04 17.21
C MET A 6 9.34 9.73 16.03
N PRO A 7 9.80 8.98 15.02
CA PRO A 7 10.46 9.57 13.85
C PRO A 7 9.48 10.48 13.10
N SER A 8 9.98 11.63 12.64
CA SER A 8 9.21 12.57 11.81
C SER A 8 8.99 12.03 10.40
N SER A 9 7.94 12.47 9.71
CA SER A 9 7.67 12.09 8.32
C SER A 9 8.84 12.44 7.39
N LEU A 10 9.49 13.59 7.59
CA LEU A 10 10.68 13.99 6.85
C LEU A 10 11.87 13.04 7.09
N SER A 11 12.06 12.57 8.32
CA SER A 11 13.10 11.58 8.64
C SER A 11 12.86 10.26 7.90
N LEU A 12 11.62 9.75 7.93
CA LEU A 12 11.25 8.51 7.24
C LEU A 12 11.41 8.63 5.71
N ARG A 13 11.04 9.77 5.13
CA ARG A 13 11.25 10.04 3.69
C ARG A 13 12.73 10.06 3.31
N ARG A 14 13.60 10.66 4.14
CA ARG A 14 15.06 10.61 3.95
C ARG A 14 15.59 9.18 4.05
N GLN A 15 15.08 8.39 4.99
CA GLN A 15 15.47 6.98 5.13
C GLN A 15 15.06 6.14 3.91
N ILE A 16 13.86 6.37 3.35
CA ILE A 16 13.43 5.71 2.10
C ILE A 16 14.41 6.03 0.97
N ALA A 17 14.70 7.33 0.75
CA ALA A 17 15.63 7.74 -0.31
C ALA A 17 17.04 7.13 -0.13
N ALA A 18 17.53 7.05 1.12
CA ALA A 18 18.82 6.44 1.42
C ALA A 18 18.84 4.93 1.13
N LEU A 19 17.77 4.20 1.49
CA LEU A 19 17.65 2.77 1.19
C LEU A 19 17.53 2.50 -0.31
N GLU A 20 16.78 3.34 -1.04
CA GLU A 20 16.68 3.27 -2.50
C GLU A 20 18.05 3.48 -3.17
N ALA A 21 18.81 4.47 -2.73
CA ALA A 21 20.16 4.72 -3.24
C ALA A 21 21.11 3.54 -2.97
N GLN A 22 21.04 2.90 -1.79
CA GLN A 22 21.84 1.72 -1.47
C GLN A 22 21.47 0.52 -2.34
N ILE A 23 20.18 0.31 -2.61
CA ILE A 23 19.71 -0.76 -3.50
C ILE A 23 20.28 -0.53 -4.92
N GLU A 24 20.17 0.69 -5.44
CA GLU A 24 20.69 1.02 -6.78
C GLU A 24 22.21 0.87 -6.87
N GLU A 25 22.95 1.20 -5.81
CA GLU A 25 24.40 0.97 -5.77
C GLU A 25 24.72 -0.52 -5.89
N ILE A 26 24.05 -1.39 -5.13
CA ILE A 26 24.28 -2.84 -5.19
C ILE A 26 23.89 -3.40 -6.56
N LYS A 27 22.87 -2.84 -7.23
CA LYS A 27 22.51 -3.22 -8.60
C LYS A 27 23.57 -2.80 -9.61
N ARG A 28 24.24 -1.66 -9.41
CA ARG A 28 25.36 -1.20 -10.25
C ARG A 28 26.61 -2.05 -10.08
N GLU A 29 26.84 -2.64 -8.89
CA GLU A 29 27.97 -3.56 -8.66
C GLU A 29 27.93 -4.81 -9.57
N GLY A 30 26.75 -5.18 -10.09
CA GLY A 30 26.62 -6.22 -11.11
C GLY A 30 25.38 -7.11 -10.95
N GLU A 31 25.39 -8.25 -11.65
CA GLU A 31 24.25 -9.20 -11.66
C GLU A 31 23.87 -9.67 -10.25
N TYR A 32 22.58 -9.79 -9.97
CA TYR A 32 22.07 -10.24 -8.68
C TYR A 32 20.96 -11.26 -8.86
N LEU A 33 20.83 -12.19 -7.90
CA LEU A 33 19.83 -13.25 -7.94
C LEU A 33 19.02 -13.29 -6.64
N ILE A 34 17.74 -12.92 -6.72
CA ILE A 34 16.86 -12.84 -5.54
C ILE A 34 16.16 -14.17 -5.29
N GLY A 35 16.28 -14.68 -4.05
CA GLY A 35 15.61 -15.91 -3.63
C GLY A 35 16.18 -17.15 -4.31
N VAL A 36 17.46 -17.10 -4.65
CA VAL A 36 18.23 -18.19 -5.22
C VAL A 36 19.41 -18.47 -4.30
N ARG A 37 19.72 -19.74 -4.06
CA ARG A 37 20.89 -20.15 -3.28
C ARG A 37 21.80 -21.06 -4.09
N LEU A 38 23.09 -20.93 -3.84
CA LEU A 38 24.11 -21.80 -4.40
C LEU A 38 24.45 -22.91 -3.39
N GLU A 39 24.16 -24.15 -3.73
CA GLU A 39 24.53 -25.32 -2.94
C GLU A 39 25.81 -25.91 -3.51
N ARG A 40 26.88 -25.90 -2.71
CA ARG A 40 28.06 -26.71 -3.00
C ARG A 40 27.75 -28.14 -2.56
N SER A 41 27.05 -28.88 -3.40
CA SER A 41 26.77 -30.29 -3.13
C SER A 41 27.91 -31.13 -3.69
N PRO A 42 28.53 -32.01 -2.89
CA PRO A 42 29.33 -33.09 -3.44
C PRO A 42 28.46 -33.93 -4.39
N ALA A 43 29.06 -34.58 -5.38
CA ALA A 43 28.32 -35.42 -6.30
C ALA A 43 27.52 -36.50 -5.56
N GLY A 44 26.18 -36.45 -5.64
CA GLY A 44 25.31 -37.47 -5.06
C GLY A 44 25.33 -38.78 -5.88
N GLY A 45 25.15 -39.92 -5.21
CA GLY A 45 25.09 -41.25 -5.84
C GLY A 45 26.40 -42.07 -5.77
N THR A 46 26.57 -43.00 -6.72
CA THR A 46 27.78 -43.81 -6.99
C THR A 46 28.95 -43.00 -7.59
N ALA A 47 28.90 -41.67 -7.47
CA ALA A 47 30.05 -40.84 -7.79
C ALA A 47 31.22 -41.22 -6.85
N SER A 48 32.40 -41.41 -7.43
CA SER A 48 33.61 -41.79 -6.70
C SER A 48 33.90 -40.80 -5.56
N SER A 49 34.53 -41.27 -4.49
CA SER A 49 34.88 -40.44 -3.32
C SER A 49 35.62 -39.16 -3.72
N ASN A 50 36.49 -39.21 -4.74
CA ASN A 50 37.21 -38.05 -5.28
C ASN A 50 36.27 -36.97 -5.85
N ALA A 51 35.16 -37.34 -6.48
CA ALA A 51 34.18 -36.37 -7.02
C ALA A 51 33.37 -35.67 -5.91
N LYS A 52 33.34 -36.25 -4.70
CA LYS A 52 32.71 -35.63 -3.52
C LYS A 52 33.64 -34.62 -2.86
N GLU A 53 34.95 -34.87 -2.86
CA GLU A 53 35.94 -33.97 -2.25
C GLU A 53 36.27 -32.76 -3.14
N GLU A 54 36.34 -32.93 -4.46
CA GLU A 54 36.73 -31.85 -5.39
C GLU A 54 35.62 -30.84 -5.72
N CYS A 55 34.37 -31.07 -5.30
CA CYS A 55 33.21 -30.20 -5.61
C CYS A 55 33.20 -29.70 -7.07
N ARG A 56 33.28 -30.64 -8.03
CA ARG A 56 33.42 -30.33 -9.47
C ARG A 56 32.30 -29.49 -10.08
N TYR A 57 31.21 -29.28 -9.34
CA TYR A 57 30.12 -28.40 -9.72
C TYR A 57 29.40 -27.91 -8.47
N ALA A 58 28.76 -26.74 -8.58
CA ALA A 58 27.75 -26.30 -7.63
C ALA A 58 26.36 -26.44 -8.24
N ARG A 59 25.33 -26.40 -7.40
CA ARG A 59 23.93 -26.44 -7.82
C ARG A 59 23.23 -25.15 -7.39
N LEU A 60 22.81 -24.36 -8.37
CA LEU A 60 21.96 -23.21 -8.14
C LEU A 60 20.51 -23.69 -7.98
N ARG A 61 19.79 -23.20 -6.97
CA ARG A 61 18.39 -23.58 -6.69
C ARG A 61 17.54 -22.35 -6.43
N SER A 62 16.39 -22.29 -7.09
CA SER A 62 15.38 -21.27 -6.81
C SER A 62 14.60 -21.61 -5.54
N GLY A 63 14.18 -20.58 -4.83
CA GLY A 63 13.28 -20.69 -3.68
C GLY A 63 11.89 -21.20 -4.08
N ARG A 64 11.09 -21.54 -3.08
CA ARG A 64 9.72 -22.07 -3.27
C ARG A 64 8.90 -21.13 -4.14
N GLY A 65 8.26 -21.68 -5.18
CA GLY A 65 7.38 -20.94 -6.09
C GLY A 65 8.09 -20.07 -7.12
N LYS A 66 9.42 -20.10 -7.21
CA LYS A 66 10.20 -19.35 -8.20
C LYS A 66 10.94 -20.28 -9.16
N LEU A 67 11.20 -19.80 -10.36
CA LEU A 67 12.03 -20.47 -11.38
C LEU A 67 13.29 -19.65 -11.63
N LEU A 68 14.36 -20.33 -12.02
CA LEU A 68 15.57 -19.69 -12.54
C LEU A 68 15.31 -19.09 -13.93
N PRO A 69 16.22 -18.26 -14.48
CA PRO A 69 16.06 -17.67 -15.82
C PRO A 69 15.85 -18.69 -16.95
N ASN A 70 16.33 -19.92 -16.76
CA ASN A 70 16.15 -21.03 -17.70
C ASN A 70 14.80 -21.76 -17.54
N GLY A 71 13.87 -21.25 -16.73
CA GLY A 71 12.57 -21.87 -16.45
C GLY A 71 12.62 -23.12 -15.55
N LYS A 72 13.80 -23.52 -15.05
CA LYS A 72 13.98 -24.70 -14.19
C LYS A 72 14.11 -24.31 -12.72
N LYS A 73 13.84 -25.25 -11.82
CA LYS A 73 14.03 -25.07 -10.36
C LYS A 73 15.49 -25.15 -9.92
N SER A 74 16.34 -25.77 -10.73
CA SER A 74 17.76 -25.91 -10.43
C SER A 74 18.61 -25.98 -11.68
N MET A 75 19.86 -25.55 -11.56
CA MET A 75 20.85 -25.59 -12.62
C MET A 75 22.22 -25.95 -12.03
N TYR A 76 23.01 -26.75 -12.74
CA TYR A 76 24.40 -26.99 -12.39
C TYR A 76 25.27 -25.82 -12.84
N VAL A 77 26.21 -25.42 -11.99
CA VAL A 77 27.12 -24.31 -12.19
C VAL A 77 28.54 -24.87 -12.22
N SER A 78 29.30 -24.48 -13.24
CA SER A 78 30.70 -24.87 -13.41
C SER A 78 31.56 -24.28 -12.28
N ILE A 79 32.70 -24.89 -11.97
CA ILE A 79 33.62 -24.39 -10.93
C ILE A 79 34.03 -22.93 -11.18
N GLN A 80 34.28 -22.59 -12.45
CA GLN A 80 34.72 -21.25 -12.85
C GLN A 80 33.64 -20.20 -12.54
N ASP A 81 32.37 -20.58 -12.64
CA ASP A 81 31.24 -19.68 -12.42
C ASP A 81 30.76 -19.64 -10.96
N ILE A 82 31.25 -20.53 -10.08
CA ILE A 82 30.81 -20.59 -8.67
C ILE A 82 30.96 -19.24 -8.01
N THR A 83 32.10 -18.59 -8.16
CA THR A 83 32.38 -17.28 -7.54
C THR A 83 31.45 -16.20 -8.06
N ARG A 84 31.15 -16.19 -9.36
CA ARG A 84 30.21 -15.25 -9.98
C ARG A 84 28.80 -15.41 -9.41
N TYR A 85 28.28 -16.65 -9.38
CA TYR A 85 26.94 -16.92 -8.87
C TYR A 85 26.83 -16.73 -7.35
N ASP A 86 27.88 -17.07 -6.59
CA ASP A 86 27.94 -16.81 -5.15
C ASP A 86 27.85 -15.32 -4.84
N ALA A 87 28.62 -14.50 -5.56
CA ALA A 87 28.55 -13.04 -5.45
C ALA A 87 27.17 -12.50 -5.85
N ALA A 88 26.56 -13.03 -6.93
CA ALA A 88 25.23 -12.63 -7.36
C ALA A 88 24.13 -13.01 -6.35
N CYS A 89 24.21 -14.19 -5.72
CA CYS A 89 23.33 -14.61 -4.63
C CYS A 89 23.46 -13.68 -3.42
N LYS A 90 24.69 -13.38 -2.98
CA LYS A 90 24.96 -12.47 -1.85
C LYS A 90 24.43 -11.06 -2.11
N ARG A 91 24.61 -10.52 -3.33
CA ARG A 91 24.00 -9.24 -3.73
C ARG A 91 22.47 -9.30 -3.66
N GLY A 92 21.87 -10.37 -4.18
CA GLY A 92 20.42 -10.58 -4.11
C GLY A 92 19.87 -10.65 -2.68
N GLU A 93 20.58 -11.29 -1.76
CA GLU A 93 20.24 -11.32 -0.33
C GLU A 93 20.31 -9.93 0.31
N ARG A 94 21.36 -9.16 0.02
CA ARG A 94 21.49 -7.76 0.49
C ARG A 94 20.34 -6.90 -0.02
N ILE A 95 20.04 -6.95 -1.31
CA ILE A 95 18.92 -6.22 -1.92
C ILE A 95 17.61 -6.63 -1.24
N GLN A 96 17.35 -7.93 -1.09
CA GLN A 96 16.11 -8.40 -0.45
C GLN A 96 15.97 -7.90 0.99
N LYS A 97 17.07 -7.82 1.75
CA LYS A 97 17.06 -7.28 3.12
C LYS A 97 16.70 -5.79 3.11
N LEU A 98 17.32 -5.00 2.24
CA LEU A 98 17.03 -3.57 2.10
C LEU A 98 15.60 -3.31 1.62
N GLU A 99 15.08 -4.10 0.68
CA GLU A 99 13.69 -4.00 0.21
C GLU A 99 12.68 -4.26 1.34
N ARG A 100 12.97 -5.22 2.22
CA ARG A 100 12.13 -5.48 3.40
C ARG A 100 12.14 -4.29 4.36
N GLU A 101 13.30 -3.72 4.63
CA GLU A 101 13.44 -2.53 5.47
C GLU A 101 12.71 -1.32 4.86
N LEU A 102 12.90 -1.08 3.56
CA LEU A 102 12.22 -0.04 2.81
C LEU A 102 10.69 -0.17 2.89
N ASN A 103 10.16 -1.39 2.75
CA ASN A 103 8.73 -1.64 2.92
C ASN A 103 8.23 -1.39 4.34
N GLN A 104 9.03 -1.70 5.37
CA GLN A 104 8.70 -1.38 6.76
C GLN A 104 8.63 0.14 6.97
N VAL A 105 9.61 0.89 6.49
CA VAL A 105 9.66 2.36 6.61
C VAL A 105 8.51 3.00 5.84
N ARG A 106 8.20 2.53 4.62
CA ARG A 106 7.01 3.00 3.86
C ARG A 106 5.71 2.75 4.62
N THR A 107 5.58 1.57 5.25
CA THR A 107 4.41 1.24 6.07
C THR A 107 4.31 2.16 7.29
N GLN A 108 5.42 2.48 7.95
CA GLN A 108 5.46 3.43 9.06
C GLN A 108 5.04 4.83 8.63
N LEU A 109 5.55 5.31 7.49
CA LEU A 109 5.17 6.60 6.93
C LEU A 109 3.67 6.66 6.64
N ALA A 110 3.11 5.64 5.98
CA ALA A 110 1.69 5.57 5.67
C ALA A 110 0.81 5.60 6.94
N LYS A 111 1.21 4.86 7.99
CA LYS A 111 0.52 4.89 9.30
C LYS A 111 0.57 6.28 9.94
N LEU A 112 1.73 6.95 9.86
CA LEU A 112 1.90 8.27 10.42
C LEU A 112 1.02 9.29 9.69
N GLU A 113 0.99 9.24 8.35
CA GLU A 113 0.14 10.09 7.51
C GLU A 113 -1.36 9.82 7.78
N GLN A 114 -1.79 8.56 7.87
CA GLN A 114 -3.17 8.20 8.26
C GLN A 114 -3.55 8.72 9.67
N SER A 115 -2.64 8.62 10.63
CA SER A 115 -2.90 9.10 12.00
C SER A 115 -3.03 10.62 12.09
N GLN A 116 -2.33 11.36 11.23
CA GLN A 116 -2.48 12.81 11.12
C GLN A 116 -3.83 13.17 10.53
N TYR A 117 -4.29 12.42 9.53
CA TYR A 117 -5.61 12.62 8.91
C TYR A 117 -6.77 12.41 9.92
N HIS A 118 -6.77 11.30 10.67
CA HIS A 118 -7.82 11.04 11.67
C HIS A 118 -7.89 12.07 12.81
N ARG A 119 -6.79 12.76 13.13
CA ARG A 119 -6.80 13.84 14.14
C ARG A 119 -7.46 15.12 13.63
N LEU A 120 -7.50 15.33 12.31
CA LEU A 120 -8.16 16.48 11.71
C LEU A 120 -9.68 16.27 11.68
N ASP A 121 -10.14 15.07 11.33
CA ASP A 121 -11.58 14.74 11.28
C ASP A 121 -12.22 14.62 12.68
N GLY A 122 -11.48 14.10 13.67
CA GLY A 122 -12.00 13.93 15.04
C GLY A 122 -12.32 15.22 15.80
N ARG A 123 -11.94 16.39 15.27
CA ARG A 123 -12.34 17.69 15.83
C ARG A 123 -13.68 18.20 15.29
N ALA A 124 -14.23 17.61 14.23
CA ALA A 124 -15.47 18.08 13.61
C ALA A 124 -16.75 17.41 14.16
N SER A 125 -16.67 16.34 14.98
CA SER A 125 -17.84 15.50 15.27
C SER A 125 -18.08 15.14 16.74
N LYS A 126 -17.74 16.02 17.70
CA LYS A 126 -18.37 15.95 19.03
C LYS A 126 -19.18 17.23 19.30
N PRO A 127 -20.52 17.19 19.28
CA PRO A 127 -21.30 18.20 19.98
C PRO A 127 -20.89 18.12 21.45
N ARG A 128 -20.11 19.11 21.88
CA ARG A 128 -19.74 19.30 23.28
C ARG A 128 -21.06 19.51 24.02
N ARG A 129 -21.51 18.51 24.78
CA ARG A 129 -22.53 18.73 25.83
C ARG A 129 -22.02 19.89 26.67
N GLN A 130 -22.69 21.03 26.58
CA GLN A 130 -22.35 22.22 27.33
C GLN A 130 -22.42 21.88 28.83
N PRO A 131 -21.33 21.99 29.60
CA PRO A 131 -21.47 22.13 31.03
C PRO A 131 -22.07 23.51 31.30
N LYS A 132 -23.21 23.52 32.01
CA LYS A 132 -23.81 24.74 32.55
C LYS A 132 -22.80 25.42 33.49
N ASN A 133 -22.63 26.72 33.28
CA ASN A 133 -22.16 27.75 34.20
C ASN A 133 -20.78 27.58 34.85
N VAL A 134 -19.80 28.34 34.36
CA VAL A 134 -18.95 29.19 35.21
C VAL A 134 -18.60 30.46 34.43
N ALA A 135 -18.97 31.62 34.96
CA ALA A 135 -18.59 32.92 34.41
C ALA A 135 -17.09 33.13 34.57
N PHE A 136 -16.37 33.32 33.47
CA PHE A 136 -15.05 33.94 33.49
C PHE A 136 -15.05 35.12 32.53
N ASN A 137 -14.89 36.29 33.14
CA ASN A 137 -14.79 37.58 32.51
C ASN A 137 -13.32 37.80 32.14
N VAL A 138 -12.97 37.74 30.86
CA VAL A 138 -11.70 38.29 30.32
C VAL A 138 -11.98 38.80 28.91
N HIS A 139 -12.08 40.11 28.78
CA HIS A 139 -11.98 40.79 27.49
C HIS A 139 -10.54 40.68 26.98
N GLN A 140 -10.32 39.85 25.97
CA GLN A 140 -9.19 40.02 25.08
C GLN A 140 -9.66 39.74 23.66
N ALA A 141 -9.80 40.81 22.87
CA ALA A 141 -10.23 40.74 21.48
C ALA A 141 -9.19 39.93 20.68
N ALA A 142 -9.56 38.70 20.33
CA ALA A 142 -8.80 37.88 19.41
C ALA A 142 -8.99 38.44 18.00
N SER A 143 -7.91 38.93 17.40
CA SER A 143 -7.87 39.31 15.99
C SER A 143 -8.16 38.10 15.11
N GLU A 144 -9.26 38.13 14.36
CA GLU A 144 -9.58 37.16 13.33
C GLU A 144 -8.54 37.22 12.21
N ILE A 145 -7.77 36.15 12.06
CA ILE A 145 -6.89 35.97 10.90
C ILE A 145 -7.76 35.38 9.78
N VAL A 146 -8.25 36.24 8.89
CA VAL A 146 -8.95 35.82 7.66
C VAL A 146 -7.89 35.33 6.66
N VAL A 147 -7.63 34.03 6.66
CA VAL A 147 -6.82 33.40 5.61
C VAL A 147 -7.73 33.17 4.39
N SER A 148 -7.50 33.91 3.31
CA SER A 148 -8.17 33.66 2.04
C SER A 148 -7.75 32.28 1.51
N PRO A 149 -8.68 31.37 1.20
CA PRO A 149 -8.34 30.05 0.69
C PRO A 149 -7.64 30.17 -0.67
N PRO A 150 -6.61 29.34 -0.95
CA PRO A 150 -5.96 29.35 -2.25
C PRO A 150 -6.98 28.98 -3.35
N PRO A 151 -6.84 29.54 -4.57
CA PRO A 151 -7.73 29.22 -5.68
C PRO A 151 -7.66 27.70 -5.96
N VAL A 152 -8.75 27.00 -5.68
CA VAL A 152 -8.84 25.55 -5.82
C VAL A 152 -8.93 25.23 -7.31
N PRO A 153 -8.07 24.36 -7.86
CA PRO A 153 -8.22 23.93 -9.24
C PRO A 153 -9.55 23.19 -9.39
N ILE A 154 -10.41 23.68 -10.28
CA ILE A 154 -11.76 23.15 -10.50
C ILE A 154 -11.66 21.90 -11.40
N VAL A 155 -11.10 20.83 -10.86
CA VAL A 155 -10.93 19.56 -11.55
C VAL A 155 -12.04 18.62 -11.08
N PRO A 156 -12.66 17.83 -11.99
CA PRO A 156 -13.59 16.78 -11.59
C PRO A 156 -12.94 15.81 -10.60
N ALA A 157 -13.65 15.53 -9.50
CA ALA A 157 -13.24 14.57 -8.47
C ALA A 157 -14.30 13.47 -8.37
N ALA A 158 -13.87 12.21 -8.27
CA ALA A 158 -14.78 11.08 -8.00
C ALA A 158 -14.63 10.62 -6.55
N ILE A 159 -15.75 10.51 -5.85
CA ILE A 159 -15.85 9.99 -4.49
C ILE A 159 -16.49 8.60 -4.57
N LEU A 160 -15.80 7.60 -4.04
CA LEU A 160 -16.34 6.25 -3.90
C LEU A 160 -17.27 6.21 -2.69
N VAL A 161 -18.48 5.68 -2.87
CA VAL A 161 -19.46 5.50 -1.80
C VAL A 161 -19.62 4.01 -1.52
N LEU A 162 -19.37 3.59 -0.28
CA LEU A 162 -19.47 2.21 0.15
C LEU A 162 -20.58 2.06 1.19
N TYR A 163 -21.51 1.15 0.93
CA TYR A 163 -22.51 0.74 1.91
C TYR A 163 -21.96 -0.45 2.68
N ARG A 164 -21.64 -0.26 3.96
CA ARG A 164 -21.10 -1.31 4.83
C ARG A 164 -21.30 -0.97 6.30
N GLN A 165 -21.34 -1.99 7.15
CA GLN A 165 -21.60 -1.80 8.58
C GLN A 165 -20.39 -1.22 9.33
N HIS A 166 -19.18 -1.65 8.96
CA HIS A 166 -17.92 -1.16 9.52
C HIS A 166 -16.76 -1.41 8.55
N SER A 167 -15.56 -0.90 8.85
CA SER A 167 -14.42 -0.90 7.92
C SER A 167 -13.96 -2.29 7.45
N ASN A 168 -14.14 -3.30 8.31
CA ASN A 168 -13.81 -4.70 8.03
C ASN A 168 -15.01 -5.56 7.57
N ALA A 169 -16.21 -4.97 7.41
CA ALA A 169 -17.40 -5.71 7.00
C ALA A 169 -17.36 -5.95 5.48
N PRO A 170 -17.98 -7.03 4.98
CA PRO A 170 -18.26 -7.18 3.56
C PRO A 170 -18.98 -5.95 3.00
N VAL A 171 -18.60 -5.53 1.79
CA VAL A 171 -19.26 -4.42 1.11
C VAL A 171 -20.64 -4.89 0.66
N HIS A 172 -21.68 -4.21 1.14
CA HIS A 172 -23.06 -4.52 0.80
C HIS A 172 -23.45 -3.94 -0.56
N ALA A 173 -23.08 -2.69 -0.84
CA ALA A 173 -23.28 -2.03 -2.12
C ALA A 173 -22.19 -0.99 -2.39
N VAL A 174 -21.99 -0.66 -3.66
CA VAL A 174 -21.02 0.34 -4.13
C VAL A 174 -21.74 1.36 -5.01
N ALA A 175 -21.40 2.64 -4.86
CA ALA A 175 -21.83 3.74 -5.69
C ALA A 175 -20.68 4.74 -5.89
N ALA A 176 -20.87 5.76 -6.72
CA ALA A 176 -19.88 6.83 -6.87
C ALA A 176 -20.55 8.17 -7.11
N GLU A 177 -19.95 9.24 -6.61
CA GLU A 177 -20.39 10.62 -6.84
C GLU A 177 -19.26 11.39 -7.54
N ILE A 178 -19.62 12.22 -8.53
CA ILE A 178 -18.67 13.04 -9.28
C ILE A 178 -18.95 14.50 -8.95
N TRP A 179 -17.92 15.21 -8.53
CA TRP A 179 -17.98 16.59 -8.06
C TRP A 179 -17.07 17.48 -8.90
N HIS A 180 -17.46 18.73 -9.09
CA HIS A 180 -16.68 19.76 -9.76
C HIS A 180 -16.74 21.04 -8.92
N GLY A 181 -15.71 21.25 -8.10
CA GLY A 181 -15.79 22.18 -6.97
C GLY A 181 -16.85 21.71 -5.98
N ASP A 182 -17.79 22.60 -5.63
CA ASP A 182 -18.85 22.31 -4.66
C ASP A 182 -20.13 21.72 -5.30
N GLN A 183 -20.12 21.50 -6.62
CA GLN A 183 -21.28 21.00 -7.34
C GLN A 183 -21.13 19.52 -7.69
N ARG A 184 -22.11 18.71 -7.29
CA ARG A 184 -22.24 17.33 -7.75
C ARG A 184 -22.77 17.31 -9.18
N ILE A 185 -21.96 16.83 -10.11
CA ILE A 185 -22.25 16.84 -11.56
C ILE A 185 -22.74 15.49 -12.09
N ALA A 186 -22.41 14.38 -11.41
CA ALA A 186 -22.92 13.06 -11.78
C ALA A 186 -22.94 12.09 -10.58
N GLU A 187 -23.68 11.00 -10.73
CA GLU A 187 -23.78 9.94 -9.73
C GLU A 187 -23.91 8.58 -10.43
N VAL A 188 -23.13 7.60 -9.99
CA VAL A 188 -23.31 6.18 -10.32
C VAL A 188 -24.21 5.59 -9.25
N LYS A 189 -25.39 5.13 -9.65
CA LYS A 189 -26.38 4.56 -8.72
C LYS A 189 -25.80 3.37 -7.95
N PRO A 190 -26.21 3.17 -6.68
CA PRO A 190 -25.74 2.04 -5.89
C PRO A 190 -26.09 0.69 -6.53
N VAL A 191 -25.12 -0.24 -6.49
CA VAL A 191 -25.28 -1.62 -6.96
C VAL A 191 -24.98 -2.58 -5.82
N HIS A 192 -25.88 -3.54 -5.58
CA HIS A 192 -25.67 -4.59 -4.58
C HIS A 192 -24.45 -5.43 -4.93
N CYS A 193 -23.57 -5.60 -3.94
CA CYS A 193 -22.42 -6.50 -3.99
C CYS A 193 -22.65 -7.78 -3.18
N MET A 194 -23.83 -7.96 -2.59
CA MET A 194 -24.16 -9.14 -1.80
C MET A 194 -24.00 -10.41 -2.64
N GLY A 195 -23.19 -11.36 -2.15
CA GLY A 195 -22.87 -12.60 -2.87
C GLY A 195 -21.66 -12.52 -3.82
N MET A 196 -21.10 -11.32 -4.05
CA MET A 196 -19.85 -11.16 -4.80
C MET A 196 -18.63 -11.42 -3.90
N LYS A 197 -17.62 -12.11 -4.43
CA LYS A 197 -16.30 -12.21 -3.77
C LYS A 197 -15.57 -10.87 -3.83
N GLY A 198 -14.70 -10.58 -2.86
CA GLY A 198 -13.95 -9.32 -2.77
C GLY A 198 -13.18 -8.95 -4.04
N ASP A 199 -12.63 -9.94 -4.75
CA ASP A 199 -11.93 -9.71 -6.03
C ASP A 199 -12.88 -9.20 -7.12
N ARG A 200 -14.13 -9.68 -7.16
CA ARG A 200 -15.14 -9.21 -8.12
C ARG A 200 -15.63 -7.81 -7.78
N VAL A 201 -15.79 -7.49 -6.49
CA VAL A 201 -16.12 -6.13 -6.06
C VAL A 201 -15.01 -5.17 -6.47
N SER A 202 -13.76 -5.57 -6.26
CA SER A 202 -12.58 -4.77 -6.65
C SER A 202 -12.48 -4.59 -8.17
N ALA A 203 -12.79 -5.62 -8.96
CA ALA A 203 -12.85 -5.53 -10.42
C ALA A 203 -13.94 -4.57 -10.88
N TYR A 204 -15.14 -4.66 -10.30
CA TYR A 204 -16.25 -3.76 -10.59
C TYR A 204 -15.92 -2.29 -10.30
N ILE A 205 -15.27 -2.01 -9.15
CA ILE A 205 -14.82 -0.66 -8.82
C ILE A 205 -13.83 -0.10 -9.87
N LYS A 206 -12.95 -0.96 -10.40
CA LYS A 206 -12.01 -0.54 -11.47
C LYS A 206 -12.72 -0.27 -12.79
N GLU A 207 -13.70 -1.08 -13.17
CA GLU A 207 -14.53 -0.86 -14.36
C GLU A 207 -15.37 0.42 -14.25
N MET A 208 -15.92 0.67 -13.06
CA MET A 208 -16.60 1.92 -12.75
C MET A 208 -15.65 3.11 -12.92
N LEU A 209 -14.44 3.06 -12.35
CA LEU A 209 -13.44 4.12 -12.52
C LEU A 209 -13.04 4.32 -13.98
N ALA A 210 -12.88 3.25 -14.76
CA ALA A 210 -12.56 3.35 -16.19
C ALA A 210 -13.67 4.09 -16.95
N SER A 211 -14.94 3.81 -16.62
CA SER A 211 -16.09 4.48 -17.21
C SER A 211 -16.15 5.97 -16.83
N LEU A 212 -15.88 6.28 -15.56
CA LEU A 212 -15.80 7.66 -15.07
C LEU A 212 -14.61 8.42 -15.68
N SER A 213 -13.47 7.76 -15.87
CA SER A 213 -12.30 8.34 -16.53
C SER A 213 -12.61 8.72 -17.98
N GLN A 214 -13.38 7.91 -18.69
CA GLN A 214 -13.75 8.18 -20.08
C GLN A 214 -14.70 9.39 -20.20
N GLN A 215 -15.62 9.56 -19.24
CA GLN A 215 -16.64 10.60 -19.29
C GLN A 215 -16.21 11.93 -18.64
N PHE A 216 -15.50 11.86 -17.51
CA PHE A 216 -15.22 13.01 -16.65
C PHE A 216 -13.72 13.26 -16.43
N GLN A 217 -12.84 12.52 -17.12
CA GLN A 217 -11.38 12.64 -17.01
C GLN A 217 -10.83 12.39 -15.60
N VAL A 218 -11.58 11.64 -14.77
CA VAL A 218 -11.16 11.30 -13.41
C VAL A 218 -10.26 10.06 -13.43
N THR A 219 -9.02 10.21 -12.98
CA THR A 219 -8.03 9.11 -13.02
C THR A 219 -8.02 8.22 -11.78
N ARG A 220 -8.62 8.68 -10.67
CA ARG A 220 -8.68 7.97 -9.40
C ARG A 220 -9.88 8.41 -8.57
N PHE A 221 -10.33 7.55 -7.66
CA PHE A 221 -11.18 8.01 -6.56
C PHE A 221 -10.34 8.82 -5.57
N GLU A 222 -10.98 9.81 -4.96
CA GLU A 222 -10.38 10.53 -3.84
C GLU A 222 -10.14 9.61 -2.65
N ASN A 223 -9.13 9.94 -1.84
CA ASN A 223 -8.79 9.15 -0.66
C ASN A 223 -9.92 9.16 0.38
N VAL A 224 -10.84 10.10 0.28
CA VAL A 224 -12.04 10.20 1.10
C VAL A 224 -13.10 9.27 0.53
N ILE A 225 -13.27 8.11 1.14
CA ILE A 225 -14.36 7.18 0.85
C ILE A 225 -15.54 7.55 1.74
N LYS A 226 -16.72 7.70 1.14
CA LYS A 226 -17.96 7.94 1.89
C LYS A 226 -18.54 6.60 2.33
N GLU A 227 -18.41 6.28 3.60
CA GLU A 227 -18.99 5.07 4.19
C GLU A 227 -20.39 5.34 4.72
N ILE A 228 -21.36 4.60 4.21
CA ILE A 228 -22.77 4.72 4.57
C ILE A 228 -23.21 3.41 5.26
N PRO A 229 -23.96 3.47 6.39
CA PRO A 229 -24.53 2.29 7.01
C PRO A 229 -25.43 1.50 6.04
N VAL A 230 -25.47 0.17 6.18
CA VAL A 230 -26.21 -0.70 5.25
C VAL A 230 -27.72 -0.45 5.27
N GLU A 231 -28.22 0.05 6.39
CA GLU A 231 -29.62 0.40 6.62
C GLU A 231 -30.07 1.57 5.75
N GLN A 232 -29.13 2.41 5.31
CA GLN A 232 -29.37 3.56 4.43
C GLN A 232 -29.16 3.22 2.96
N CYS A 233 -29.11 1.94 2.59
CA CYS A 233 -29.02 1.51 1.20
C CYS A 233 -30.29 1.94 0.44
N PRO A 234 -30.19 2.75 -0.63
CA PRO A 234 -31.35 3.25 -1.35
C PRO A 234 -31.86 2.27 -2.43
N ILE A 235 -31.28 1.06 -2.52
CA ILE A 235 -31.69 0.07 -3.52
C ILE A 235 -33.03 -0.53 -3.10
N ALA A 236 -34.02 -0.50 -4.01
CA ALA A 236 -35.34 -1.05 -3.75
C ALA A 236 -35.27 -2.55 -3.39
N ASN A 237 -36.06 -2.97 -2.40
CA ASN A 237 -36.09 -4.33 -1.85
C ASN A 237 -34.72 -4.80 -1.31
N CYS A 238 -33.94 -3.88 -0.75
CA CYS A 238 -32.71 -4.25 -0.07
C CYS A 238 -33.03 -5.10 1.19
N PRO A 239 -32.41 -6.29 1.36
CA PRO A 239 -32.67 -7.14 2.51
C PRO A 239 -32.10 -6.60 3.84
N LEU A 240 -31.29 -5.54 3.79
CA LEU A 240 -30.67 -4.92 4.96
C LEU A 240 -31.21 -3.51 5.26
N SER A 241 -32.09 -2.96 4.41
CA SER A 241 -32.81 -1.73 4.72
C SER A 241 -34.06 -2.11 5.53
N MET A 242 -34.00 -1.94 6.85
CA MET A 242 -35.17 -1.99 7.74
C MET A 242 -35.48 -0.60 8.27
#